data_AF-A0ABD1L330-F1
#
_entry.id   AF-A0ABD1L330-F1
#
_cell.length_a   1.000
_cell.length_b   1.000
_cell.length_c   1.000
_cell.angle_alpha   90.00
_cell.angle_beta   90.00
_cell.angle_gamma   90.00
#
_symmetry.space_group_name_H-M   'P 1'
#
loop_
_entity.id
_entity.type
_entity.pdbx_description
1 polymer ?
#
loop_
_entity_poly.entity_id
_entity_poly.type
_entity_poly.pdbx_seq_one_letter_code
_entity_poly.pdbx_strand_id
1 'polypeptide(L)'
;MAKESQPLAGEAINSNHTKHLGNLVKAKLLSTEDEALVLDFLNSHPEASLHDQPLSLKTKGLAYARLVELLRILSGHTLMELLESRSLEVLELVHDVRRFSFKGTWLDSLEHCFASSSSSHLDGASFCLLQKLVEPEGQLREDVKIDSLSSQFDCFSLCSSKSW
;
A
#
# COMPACT_ATOMS: atom_id res chain seq x y z
N MET A 1 -33.36 4.62 -34.31
CA MET A 1 -33.31 4.76 -32.84
C MET A 1 -31.97 4.26 -32.38
N ALA A 2 -31.19 5.15 -31.76
CA ALA A 2 -29.84 4.90 -31.30
C ALA A 2 -29.82 3.95 -30.08
N LYS A 3 -28.79 3.11 -30.01
CA LYS A 3 -28.22 2.70 -28.73
C LYS A 3 -26.75 3.07 -28.76
N GLU A 4 -26.50 4.27 -28.26
CA GLU A 4 -25.18 4.76 -27.91
C GLU A 4 -24.71 3.95 -26.69
N SER A 5 -23.73 3.09 -26.90
CA SER A 5 -23.11 2.31 -25.83
C SER A 5 -22.28 3.24 -24.96
N GLN A 6 -22.78 3.55 -23.76
CA GLN A 6 -22.02 4.25 -22.74
C GLN A 6 -20.82 3.39 -22.28
N PRO A 7 -19.64 3.99 -22.05
CA PRO A 7 -18.49 3.26 -21.56
C PRO A 7 -18.67 2.89 -20.08
N LEU A 8 -18.31 1.65 -19.75
CA LEU A 8 -18.32 1.08 -18.41
C LEU A 8 -17.34 1.89 -17.53
N ALA A 9 -17.83 2.45 -16.42
CA ALA A 9 -17.07 3.36 -15.54
C ALA A 9 -15.81 2.74 -14.89
N GLY A 10 -15.55 1.44 -15.10
CA GLY A 10 -14.34 0.75 -14.62
C GLY A 10 -13.10 0.90 -15.49
N GLU A 11 -13.22 1.26 -16.78
CA GLU A 11 -12.04 1.39 -17.68
C GLU A 11 -11.41 2.79 -17.67
N ALA A 12 -12.15 3.81 -17.26
CA ALA A 12 -11.68 5.20 -17.32
C ALA A 12 -10.65 5.54 -16.23
N ILE A 13 -10.73 4.91 -15.06
CA ILE A 13 -9.82 5.14 -13.93
C ILE A 13 -8.41 4.61 -14.29
N ASN A 14 -8.33 3.46 -14.95
CA ASN A 14 -7.08 2.88 -15.43
C ASN A 14 -6.35 3.76 -16.46
N SER A 15 -7.07 4.49 -17.31
CA SER A 15 -6.45 5.31 -18.37
C SER A 15 -5.70 6.54 -17.84
N ASN A 16 -6.06 7.07 -16.68
CA ASN A 16 -5.46 8.31 -16.16
C ASN A 16 -4.21 8.04 -15.33
N HIS A 17 -4.20 6.99 -14.51
CA HIS A 17 -3.00 6.57 -13.76
C HIS A 17 -1.89 6.11 -14.71
N THR A 18 -2.22 5.25 -15.67
CA THR A 18 -1.27 4.78 -16.70
C THR A 18 -0.67 5.93 -17.51
N LYS A 19 -1.47 6.92 -17.93
CA LYS A 19 -0.93 8.10 -18.62
C LYS A 19 0.00 8.93 -17.74
N HIS A 20 -0.37 9.16 -16.48
CA HIS A 20 0.45 9.95 -15.57
C HIS A 20 1.78 9.27 -15.25
N LEU A 21 1.76 7.98 -14.92
CA LEU A 21 2.97 7.21 -14.62
C LEU A 21 3.86 7.06 -15.85
N GLY A 22 3.28 6.81 -17.02
CA GLY A 22 4.03 6.74 -18.27
C GLY A 22 4.73 8.06 -18.62
N ASN A 23 4.16 9.22 -18.25
CA ASN A 23 4.84 10.51 -18.39
C ASN A 23 6.04 10.66 -17.44
N LEU A 24 5.98 10.08 -16.23
CA LEU A 24 7.10 10.07 -15.29
C LEU A 24 8.23 9.16 -15.78
N VAL A 25 7.91 8.00 -16.35
CA VAL A 25 8.88 7.09 -16.94
C VAL A 25 9.59 7.74 -18.13
N LYS A 26 8.83 8.38 -19.03
CA LYS A 26 9.41 9.16 -20.15
C LYS A 26 10.35 10.27 -19.68
N ALA A 27 10.01 10.91 -18.56
CA ALA A 27 10.84 11.95 -17.94
C ALA A 27 12.00 11.40 -17.10
N LYS A 28 12.17 10.07 -17.01
CA LYS A 28 13.19 9.39 -16.18
C LYS A 28 13.08 9.74 -14.69
N LEU A 29 11.86 10.01 -14.23
CA LEU A 29 11.54 10.31 -12.83
C LEU A 29 11.01 9.08 -12.07
N LEU A 30 10.74 8.01 -12.80
CA LEU A 30 10.27 6.71 -12.31
C LEU A 30 10.83 5.64 -13.26
N SER A 31 11.24 4.47 -12.75
CA SER A 31 11.63 3.37 -13.63
C SER A 31 10.39 2.61 -14.14
N THR A 32 10.54 1.80 -15.20
CA THR A 32 9.44 0.96 -15.70
C THR A 32 9.01 -0.09 -14.68
N GLU A 33 9.95 -0.61 -13.88
CA GLU A 33 9.65 -1.54 -12.79
C GLU A 33 8.83 -0.85 -11.69
N ASP A 34 9.24 0.36 -11.30
CA ASP A 34 8.52 1.16 -10.30
C ASP A 34 7.11 1.54 -10.80
N GLU A 35 6.94 1.84 -12.09
CA GLU A 35 5.63 2.07 -12.69
C GLU A 35 4.72 0.85 -12.56
N ALA A 36 5.22 -0.35 -12.88
CA ALA A 36 4.44 -1.58 -12.76
C ALA A 36 3.99 -1.84 -11.32
N LEU A 37 4.91 -1.68 -10.36
CA LEU A 37 4.61 -1.84 -8.93
C LEU A 37 3.51 -0.86 -8.46
N VAL A 38 3.62 0.40 -8.85
CA VAL A 38 2.62 1.42 -8.48
C VAL A 38 1.28 1.14 -9.17
N LEU A 39 1.29 0.74 -10.43
CA LEU A 39 0.05 0.40 -11.15
C LEU A 39 -0.69 -0.76 -10.50
N ASP A 40 0.01 -1.86 -10.19
CA ASP A 40 -0.60 -3.02 -9.53
C ASP A 40 -1.19 -2.64 -8.16
N PHE A 41 -0.47 -1.80 -7.41
CA PHE A 41 -0.95 -1.29 -6.13
C PHE A 41 -2.21 -0.43 -6.29
N LEU A 42 -2.22 0.54 -7.21
CA LEU A 42 -3.36 1.43 -7.45
C LEU A 42 -4.57 0.70 -8.05
N ASN A 43 -4.34 -0.36 -8.84
CA ASN A 43 -5.42 -1.21 -9.36
C ASN A 43 -6.11 -1.98 -8.23
N SER A 44 -5.32 -2.40 -7.23
CA SER A 44 -5.82 -3.12 -6.05
C SER A 44 -6.41 -2.18 -4.99
N HIS A 45 -5.95 -0.93 -4.96
CA HIS A 45 -6.36 0.10 -4.01
C HIS A 45 -6.62 1.44 -4.73
N PRO A 46 -7.74 1.57 -5.47
CA PRO A 46 -8.03 2.79 -6.23
C PRO A 46 -8.13 4.06 -5.36
N GLU A 47 -8.49 3.91 -4.08
CA GLU A 47 -8.52 4.98 -3.09
C GLU A 47 -7.13 5.53 -2.74
N ALA A 48 -6.06 4.79 -3.05
CA ALA A 48 -4.67 5.17 -2.84
C ALA A 48 -4.13 6.16 -3.89
N SER A 49 -4.99 6.69 -4.75
CA SER A 49 -4.62 7.70 -5.74
C SER A 49 -4.03 8.95 -5.08
N LEU A 50 -2.98 9.49 -5.71
CA LEU A 50 -2.55 10.86 -5.49
C LEU A 50 -3.73 11.80 -5.75
N HIS A 51 -4.08 12.66 -4.80
CA HIS A 51 -5.13 13.65 -5.04
C HIS A 51 -4.75 14.56 -6.22
N ASP A 52 -5.73 14.99 -7.01
CA ASP A 52 -5.58 15.99 -8.08
C ASP A 52 -5.17 17.35 -7.52
N GLN A 53 -3.92 17.45 -7.07
CA GLN A 53 -3.24 18.70 -6.83
C GLN A 53 -2.40 19.05 -8.07
N PRO A 54 -2.31 20.34 -8.43
CA PRO A 54 -1.47 20.82 -9.52
C PRO A 54 0.01 20.76 -9.11
N LEU A 55 0.55 19.54 -8.97
CA LEU A 55 1.95 19.28 -8.68
C LEU A 55 2.76 19.29 -9.97
N SER A 56 3.97 19.86 -9.90
CA SER A 56 4.92 19.79 -11.01
C SER A 56 5.27 18.33 -11.32
N LEU A 57 5.68 18.04 -12.56
CA LEU A 57 6.07 16.69 -12.96
C LEU A 57 7.18 16.13 -12.05
N LYS A 58 8.14 16.97 -11.66
CA LYS A 58 9.23 16.61 -10.73
C LYS A 58 8.71 16.27 -9.34
N THR A 59 7.76 17.05 -8.82
CA THR A 59 7.14 16.79 -7.52
C THR A 59 6.30 15.51 -7.55
N LYS A 60 5.57 15.24 -8.64
CA LYS A 60 4.88 13.97 -8.85
C LYS A 60 5.86 12.80 -8.89
N GLY A 61 7.00 12.95 -9.57
CA GLY A 61 8.06 11.94 -9.57
C GLY A 61 8.55 11.59 -8.17
N LEU A 62 8.84 12.61 -7.35
CA LEU A 62 9.24 12.41 -5.95
C LEU A 62 8.13 11.74 -5.11
N ALA A 63 6.88 12.14 -5.29
CA ALA A 63 5.73 11.55 -4.61
C ALA A 63 5.63 10.05 -4.89
N TYR A 64 5.67 9.66 -6.17
CA TYR A 64 5.61 8.25 -6.56
C TYR A 64 6.87 7.48 -6.15
N ALA A 65 8.05 8.09 -6.13
CA ALA A 65 9.25 7.45 -5.62
C ALA A 65 9.13 7.09 -4.13
N ARG A 66 8.52 7.95 -3.31
CA ARG A 66 8.22 7.64 -1.89
C ARG A 66 7.20 6.53 -1.73
N LEU A 67 6.16 6.52 -2.57
CA LEU A 67 5.21 5.42 -2.58
C LEU A 67 5.90 4.09 -2.92
N VAL A 68 6.76 4.07 -3.94
CA VAL A 68 7.54 2.89 -4.34
C VAL A 68 8.42 2.38 -3.20
N GLU A 69 9.12 3.28 -2.52
CA GLU A 69 9.99 2.94 -1.39
C GLU A 69 9.19 2.26 -0.26
N LEU A 70 8.02 2.82 0.07
CA LEU A 70 7.09 2.21 1.03
C LEU A 70 6.63 0.82 0.56
N LEU A 71 6.15 0.69 -0.69
CA LEU A 71 5.66 -0.58 -1.23
C LEU A 71 6.74 -1.67 -1.26
N ARG A 72 7.99 -1.32 -1.55
CA ARG A 72 9.13 -2.26 -1.53
C ARG A 72 9.43 -2.75 -0.12
N ILE A 73 9.38 -1.86 0.88
CA ILE A 73 9.59 -2.27 2.27
C ILE A 73 8.46 -3.19 2.73
N LEU A 74 7.20 -2.84 2.42
CA LEU A 74 6.02 -3.63 2.77
C LEU A 74 6.03 -5.01 2.10
N SER A 75 6.42 -5.13 0.83
CA SER A 75 6.50 -6.44 0.14
C SER A 75 7.75 -7.26 0.50
N GLY A 76 8.79 -6.59 1.00
CA GLY A 76 10.09 -7.20 1.30
C GLY A 76 10.16 -7.91 2.66
N HIS A 77 9.22 -7.65 3.57
CA HIS A 77 9.28 -8.07 4.97
C HIS A 77 7.90 -8.49 5.47
N THR A 78 7.87 -9.34 6.49
CA THR A 78 6.64 -9.64 7.23
C THR A 78 6.22 -8.46 8.10
N LEU A 79 4.95 -8.39 8.47
CA LEU A 79 4.46 -7.32 9.34
C LEU A 79 5.19 -7.31 10.70
N MET A 80 5.53 -8.48 11.24
CA MET A 80 6.30 -8.61 12.48
C MET A 80 7.71 -8.04 12.35
N GLU A 81 8.44 -8.40 11.29
CA GLU A 81 9.79 -7.86 11.04
C GLU A 81 9.78 -6.33 10.93
N LEU A 82 8.76 -5.77 10.28
CA LEU A 82 8.58 -4.32 10.16
C LEU A 82 8.31 -3.67 11.51
N LEU A 83 7.41 -4.23 12.32
CA LEU A 83 7.04 -3.68 13.62
C LEU A 83 8.21 -3.71 14.61
N GLU A 84 9.04 -4.76 14.57
CA GLU A 84 10.15 -4.97 15.50
C GLU A 84 11.39 -4.14 15.14
N SER A 85 11.71 -4.02 13.84
CA SER A 85 13.05 -3.53 13.42
C SER A 85 13.03 -2.29 12.53
N ARG A 86 11.90 -1.98 11.88
CA ARG A 86 11.79 -0.91 10.87
C ARG A 86 10.61 0.03 11.10
N SER A 87 10.03 0.02 12.30
CA SER A 87 8.80 0.77 12.58
C SER A 87 8.95 2.27 12.34
N LEU A 88 10.09 2.85 12.74
CA LEU A 88 10.39 4.25 12.49
C LEU A 88 10.57 4.54 10.99
N GLU A 89 11.32 3.70 10.26
CA GLU A 89 11.55 3.85 8.81
C GLU A 89 10.22 3.82 8.04
N VAL A 90 9.34 2.86 8.37
CA VAL A 90 8.02 2.77 7.75
C VAL A 90 7.16 3.99 8.09
N LEU A 91 7.18 4.43 9.35
CA LEU A 91 6.40 5.59 9.78
C LEU A 91 6.85 6.88 9.08
N GLU A 92 8.15 7.11 8.93
CA GLU A 92 8.70 8.23 8.18
C GLU A 92 8.22 8.22 6.72
N LEU A 93 8.22 7.05 6.08
CA LEU A 93 7.74 6.91 4.70
C LEU A 93 6.23 7.13 4.59
N VAL A 94 5.44 6.64 5.55
CA VAL A 94 3.99 6.89 5.61
C VAL A 94 3.72 8.40 5.71
N HIS A 95 4.46 9.12 6.54
CA HIS A 95 4.35 10.58 6.65
C HIS A 95 4.78 11.30 5.36
N ASP A 96 5.86 10.87 4.71
CA ASP A 96 6.31 11.42 3.43
C ASP A 96 5.24 11.22 2.34
N VAL A 97 4.68 10.01 2.22
CA VAL A 97 3.60 9.68 1.28
C VAL A 97 2.36 10.54 1.57
N ARG A 98 1.97 10.69 2.84
CA ARG A 98 0.85 11.57 3.25
C ARG A 98 1.10 13.04 2.91
N ARG A 99 2.33 13.53 3.08
CA ARG A 99 2.74 14.90 2.73
C ARG A 99 2.59 15.18 1.24
N PHE A 100 2.73 14.16 0.40
CA PHE A 100 2.48 14.27 -1.04
C PHE A 100 1.00 14.19 -1.42
N SER A 101 0.07 14.19 -0.47
CA SER A 101 -1.39 14.14 -0.69
C SER A 101 -1.90 12.81 -1.25
N PHE A 102 -1.19 11.71 -1.00
CA PHE A 102 -1.81 10.39 -1.08
C PHE A 102 -2.82 10.25 0.06
N LYS A 103 -3.97 9.66 -0.25
CA LYS A 103 -5.07 9.44 0.70
C LYS A 103 -5.44 7.96 0.74
N GLY A 104 -6.28 7.60 1.69
CA GLY A 104 -6.81 6.26 1.85
C GLY A 104 -6.62 5.74 3.27
N THR A 105 -7.57 4.92 3.72
CA THR A 105 -7.58 4.32 5.05
C THR A 105 -6.42 3.35 5.29
N TRP A 106 -5.78 2.89 4.21
CA TRP A 106 -4.55 2.09 4.28
C TRP A 106 -3.39 2.87 4.92
N LEU A 107 -3.25 4.18 4.65
CA LEU A 107 -2.24 5.03 5.30
C LEU A 107 -2.58 5.26 6.77
N ASP A 108 -3.86 5.46 7.11
CA ASP A 108 -4.28 5.59 8.51
C ASP A 108 -3.97 4.33 9.31
N SER A 109 -4.19 3.16 8.69
CA SER A 109 -3.89 1.86 9.30
C SER A 109 -2.39 1.69 9.51
N LEU A 110 -1.56 2.05 8.52
CA LEU A 110 -0.10 2.00 8.64
C LEU A 110 0.39 2.96 9.73
N GLU A 111 -0.05 4.22 9.70
CA GLU A 111 0.34 5.24 10.68
C GLU A 111 -0.05 4.80 12.09
N HIS A 112 -1.28 4.32 12.28
CA HIS A 112 -1.74 3.84 13.57
C HIS A 112 -0.89 2.67 14.06
N CYS A 113 -0.56 1.70 13.19
CA CYS A 113 0.17 0.52 13.63
C CYS A 113 1.64 0.79 13.94
N PHE A 114 2.31 1.54 13.08
CA PHE A 114 3.74 1.83 13.26
C PHE A 114 3.99 2.90 14.32
N ALA A 115 3.06 3.83 14.54
CA ALA A 115 3.13 4.74 15.69
C ALA A 115 2.83 4.01 17.02
N SER A 116 1.82 3.13 17.04
CA SER A 116 1.40 2.40 18.25
C SER A 116 2.31 1.22 18.60
N SER A 117 3.23 0.81 17.72
CA SER A 117 4.28 -0.16 18.05
C SER A 117 5.19 0.32 19.20
N SER A 118 5.21 1.63 19.48
CA SER A 118 5.86 2.20 20.67
C SER A 118 5.00 2.15 21.95
N SER A 119 3.71 1.83 21.84
CA SER A 119 2.70 1.93 22.90
C SER A 119 1.61 0.85 22.75
N SER A 120 1.99 -0.41 22.92
CA SER A 120 1.15 -1.58 23.28
C SER A 120 -0.39 -1.45 23.13
N HIS A 121 -0.93 -1.40 21.91
CA HIS A 121 -2.15 -2.10 21.46
C HIS A 121 -2.38 -1.79 19.98
N LEU A 122 -2.38 -2.81 19.12
CA LEU A 122 -2.92 -2.71 17.76
C LEU A 122 -4.30 -3.34 17.77
N ASP A 123 -5.33 -2.62 17.31
CA ASP A 123 -6.64 -3.24 17.12
C ASP A 123 -6.57 -4.30 16.01
N GLY A 124 -7.24 -5.44 16.24
CA GLY A 124 -7.14 -6.61 15.37
C GLY A 124 -7.59 -6.34 13.94
N ALA A 125 -8.53 -5.42 13.73
CA ALA A 125 -8.98 -5.01 12.40
C ALA A 125 -7.86 -4.31 11.60
N SER A 126 -7.16 -3.36 12.23
CA SER A 126 -6.03 -2.66 11.61
C SER A 126 -4.88 -3.61 11.29
N PHE A 127 -4.59 -4.54 12.21
CA PHE A 127 -3.58 -5.58 11.98
C PHE A 127 -3.94 -6.45 10.76
N CYS A 128 -5.18 -6.94 10.66
CA CYS A 128 -5.60 -7.79 9.54
C CYS A 128 -5.57 -7.06 8.20
N LEU A 129 -5.92 -5.76 8.18
CA LEU A 129 -5.82 -4.95 6.95
C LEU A 129 -4.36 -4.77 6.52
N LEU A 130 -3.46 -4.51 7.47
CA LEU A 130 -2.04 -4.38 7.17
C LEU A 130 -1.41 -5.70 6.75
N GLN A 131 -1.79 -6.79 7.38
CA GLN A 131 -1.29 -8.10 6.98
C GLN A 131 -1.66 -8.39 5.52
N LYS A 132 -2.88 -8.06 5.08
CA LYS A 132 -3.26 -8.22 3.67
C LYS A 132 -2.52 -7.28 2.72
N LEU A 133 -2.06 -6.13 3.22
CA LEU A 133 -1.31 -5.14 2.44
C LEU A 133 0.16 -5.56 2.26
N VAL A 134 0.76 -6.11 3.31
CA VAL A 134 2.15 -6.59 3.39
C VAL A 134 2.27 -7.98 2.77
N GLU A 135 1.29 -8.85 3.03
CA GLU A 135 1.20 -10.24 2.64
C GLU A 135 -0.11 -10.48 1.86
N PRO A 136 -0.23 -9.96 0.62
CA PRO A 136 -1.38 -10.27 -0.22
C PRO A 136 -1.45 -11.78 -0.45
N GLU A 137 -2.63 -12.38 -0.21
CA GLU A 137 -2.80 -13.84 -0.25
C GLU A 137 -2.24 -14.44 -1.55
N GLY A 138 -1.25 -15.32 -1.41
CA GLY A 138 -0.55 -15.97 -2.53
C GLY A 138 0.98 -15.93 -2.44
N GLN A 139 1.57 -15.11 -1.58
CA GLN A 139 3.03 -15.08 -1.36
C GLN A 139 3.43 -16.08 -0.25
N LEU A 140 3.45 -17.37 -0.56
CA LEU A 140 4.12 -18.37 0.29
C LEU A 140 5.62 -18.07 0.30
N ARG A 141 6.12 -17.38 1.34
CA ARG A 141 7.53 -17.40 1.68
C ARG A 141 7.84 -18.75 2.31
N GLU A 142 8.30 -19.69 1.49
CA GLU A 142 9.03 -20.85 1.98
C GLU A 142 10.35 -20.32 2.55
N ASP A 143 10.44 -20.24 3.88
CA ASP A 143 11.65 -20.19 4.71
C ASP A 143 11.50 -19.20 5.88
N VAL A 144 10.68 -19.54 6.89
CA VAL A 144 11.03 -19.21 8.28
C VAL A 144 10.60 -20.35 9.19
N LYS A 145 11.58 -21.07 9.73
CA LYS A 145 11.40 -22.01 10.83
C LYS A 145 11.27 -21.17 12.11
N ILE A 146 10.06 -20.72 12.41
CA ILE A 146 9.77 -20.01 13.66
C ILE A 146 9.65 -21.06 14.77
N ASP A 147 10.77 -21.38 15.40
CA ASP A 147 10.78 -21.95 16.74
C ASP A 147 10.56 -20.81 17.74
N SER A 148 9.53 -20.97 18.57
CA SER A 148 9.30 -20.22 19.82
C SER A 148 8.92 -18.74 19.69
N LEU A 149 7.61 -18.46 19.78
CA LEU A 149 6.98 -17.64 20.83
C LEU A 149 5.45 -17.68 20.65
N SER A 150 4.87 -18.84 20.97
CA SER A 150 3.42 -19.01 21.13
C SER A 150 2.97 -18.37 22.45
N SER A 151 2.83 -17.05 22.51
CA SER A 151 1.99 -16.39 23.52
C SER A 151 1.87 -14.88 23.28
N GLN A 152 1.26 -14.44 22.18
CA GLN A 152 0.46 -13.21 22.11
C GLN A 152 -0.07 -13.05 20.69
N PHE A 153 -1.37 -12.75 20.56
CA PHE A 153 -2.13 -12.55 19.31
C PHE A 153 -2.70 -13.80 18.64
N ASP A 154 -3.82 -14.28 19.20
CA ASP A 154 -4.86 -15.00 18.45
C ASP A 154 -5.58 -14.06 17.46
N CYS A 155 -4.88 -13.60 16.40
CA CYS A 155 -5.54 -12.85 15.31
C CYS A 155 -6.33 -13.79 14.37
N PHE A 156 -6.03 -15.09 14.36
CA PHE A 156 -6.67 -16.08 13.47
C PHE A 156 -8.17 -16.33 13.78
N SER A 157 -8.60 -16.01 15.00
CA SER A 157 -9.99 -16.19 15.45
C SER A 157 -10.98 -15.20 14.80
N LEU A 158 -10.53 -13.98 14.46
CA LEU A 158 -11.42 -12.91 13.97
C LEU A 158 -11.63 -12.89 12.45
N CYS A 159 -10.68 -13.41 11.66
CA CYS A 159 -10.85 -13.47 10.20
C CYS A 159 -11.70 -14.67 9.71
N SER A 160 -11.94 -15.68 10.55
CA SER A 160 -12.68 -16.89 10.15
C SER A 160 -14.21 -16.77 10.27
N SER A 161 -14.75 -15.61 10.68
CA SER A 161 -16.20 -15.41 10.81
C SER A 161 -16.79 -14.62 9.64
N LYS A 162 -16.84 -15.24 8.46
CA LYS A 162 -17.87 -14.96 7.45
C LYS A 162 -18.39 -16.27 6.88
N SER A 163 -19.23 -16.93 7.67
CA SER A 163 -20.35 -17.69 7.12
C SER A 163 -21.47 -16.69 6.83
N TRP A 164 -22.18 -16.93 5.72
CA TRP A 164 -23.37 -16.24 5.18
C TRP A 164 -23.09 -15.04 4.26
#